data_AF-A0A1A8LKV1-F1
#
_entry.id   AF-A0A1A8LKV1-F1
#
_cell.length_a   1.000
_cell.length_b   1.000
_cell.length_c   1.000
_cell.angle_alpha   90.00
_cell.angle_beta   90.00
_cell.angle_gamma   90.00
#
_symmetry.space_group_name_H-M   'P 1'
#
loop_
_entity.id
_entity.type
_entity.pdbx_description
1 polymer ?
#
loop_
_entity_poly.entity_id
_entity_poly.type
_entity_poly.pdbx_seq_one_letter_code
_entity_poly.pdbx_strand_id
1 'polypeptide(L)'
;VQINTYHKPSTCSRKVEVSDFVRYHYNGTLLDGTLFDSSHTRMRTYDTYVGIGWLIAGMDQGLLGMCVGERRIITMPPSLGYGENGDGSDIPGQASLVFDVVLLDLHNPRDGIAVTNQVVPESCTRKTVAGDFVRYHYNGSLLDGTFFDSSYSRNRTYDTYVGQGYVIPGMDEGLIGVCVGERRTITIPPHLAYGEEGTGSKIPGSAVLVFDIHIVDFHNPSDRTEVTITLKPDECEKQSKKGDFVKYHYNASLMDGSPVDSTHNYGKTYNIVLGANQVVPGMEDGLMDMCVGEKRHLVIPPHLAYGERGVLDEVPGSAVMVFDIELVDMEEGLPEGYMFIWKDEVTPDLFS
;
A
#
# COMPACT_ATOMS: atom_id res chain seq x y z
N VAL A 1 -13.93 32.94 24.49
CA VAL A 1 -14.89 32.18 23.65
C VAL A 1 -15.50 31.06 24.47
N GLN A 2 -16.76 30.65 24.21
CA GLN A 2 -17.38 29.47 24.81
C GLN A 2 -17.41 28.35 23.77
N ILE A 3 -16.96 27.15 24.15
CA ILE A 3 -16.87 25.98 23.26
C ILE A 3 -17.74 24.88 23.84
N ASN A 4 -18.64 24.32 23.01
CA ASN A 4 -19.46 23.17 23.35
C ASN A 4 -19.28 22.07 22.29
N THR A 5 -18.41 21.10 22.58
CA THR A 5 -18.23 19.91 21.74
C THR A 5 -19.37 18.93 21.99
N TYR A 6 -20.16 18.63 20.96
CA TYR A 6 -21.30 17.72 21.06
C TYR A 6 -21.06 16.39 20.31
N HIS A 7 -20.05 16.33 19.45
CA HIS A 7 -19.61 15.10 18.82
C HIS A 7 -18.08 15.06 18.79
N LYS A 8 -17.48 13.97 19.27
CA LYS A 8 -16.05 13.73 19.20
C LYS A 8 -15.79 12.36 18.56
N PRO A 9 -14.89 12.26 17.57
CA PRO A 9 -14.52 10.99 16.97
C PRO A 9 -13.93 10.03 18.02
N SER A 10 -14.05 8.73 17.77
CA SER A 10 -13.47 7.68 18.63
C SER A 10 -11.94 7.75 18.70
N THR A 11 -11.31 8.22 17.63
CA THR A 11 -9.86 8.39 17.51
C THR A 11 -9.55 9.87 17.27
N CYS A 12 -8.53 10.37 17.98
CA CYS A 12 -8.01 11.72 17.78
C CYS A 12 -6.49 11.67 17.93
N SER A 13 -5.82 11.29 16.83
CA SER A 13 -4.36 11.17 16.76
C SER A 13 -3.67 12.53 16.84
N ARG A 14 -4.28 13.56 16.25
CA ARG A 14 -3.79 14.94 16.24
C ARG A 14 -4.93 15.90 16.53
N LYS A 15 -4.60 17.00 17.21
CA LYS A 15 -5.49 18.14 17.43
C LYS A 15 -4.97 19.36 16.70
N VAL A 16 -5.86 20.27 16.35
CA VAL A 16 -5.50 21.57 15.76
C VAL A 16 -4.58 22.35 16.71
N GLU A 17 -3.40 22.70 16.21
CA GLU A 17 -2.45 23.57 16.87
C GLU A 17 -2.30 24.91 16.13
N VAL A 18 -1.58 25.86 16.73
CA VAL A 18 -1.29 27.14 16.10
C VAL A 18 -0.45 26.89 14.84
N SER A 19 -0.76 27.62 13.76
CA SER A 19 -0.15 27.51 12.42
C SER A 19 -0.55 26.29 11.60
N ASP A 20 -1.44 25.44 12.11
CA ASP A 20 -2.00 24.36 11.31
C ASP A 20 -2.99 24.91 10.26
N PHE A 21 -2.96 24.30 9.09
CA PHE A 21 -3.97 24.45 8.05
C PHE A 21 -5.13 23.50 8.33
N VAL A 22 -6.35 24.02 8.28
CA VAL A 22 -7.58 23.27 8.52
C VAL A 22 -8.54 23.42 7.36
N ARG A 23 -9.34 22.38 7.13
CA ARG A 23 -10.56 22.44 6.31
C ARG A 23 -11.75 22.08 7.16
N TYR A 24 -12.76 22.95 7.19
CA TYR A 24 -13.96 22.72 7.98
C TYR A 24 -15.20 23.23 7.28
N HIS A 25 -16.34 22.67 7.67
CA HIS A 25 -17.64 23.25 7.37
C HIS A 25 -18.22 23.96 8.59
N TYR A 26 -19.06 24.97 8.36
CA TYR A 26 -19.74 25.71 9.41
C TYR A 26 -21.10 26.26 8.98
N ASN A 27 -21.93 26.51 9.99
CA ASN A 27 -23.08 27.42 9.92
C ASN A 27 -22.88 28.55 10.95
N GLY A 28 -22.89 29.80 10.46
CA GLY A 28 -22.75 31.01 11.25
C GLY A 28 -24.11 31.65 11.49
N THR A 29 -24.48 31.77 12.76
CA THR A 29 -25.78 32.31 13.20
C THR A 29 -25.61 33.38 14.27
N LEU A 30 -26.56 34.31 14.34
CA LEU A 30 -26.73 35.19 15.49
C LEU A 30 -27.28 34.41 16.68
N LEU A 31 -27.25 35.01 17.88
CA LEU A 31 -27.72 34.34 19.10
C LEU A 31 -29.21 33.96 19.08
N ASP A 32 -30.01 34.63 18.26
CA ASP A 32 -31.43 34.34 18.04
C ASP A 32 -31.67 33.22 17.01
N GLY A 33 -30.61 32.66 16.41
CA GLY A 33 -30.65 31.61 15.41
C GLY A 33 -30.70 32.11 13.96
N THR A 34 -30.70 33.43 13.72
CA THR A 34 -30.67 33.98 12.36
C THR A 34 -29.37 33.60 11.66
N LEU A 35 -29.46 32.84 10.57
CA LEU A 35 -28.32 32.45 9.75
C LEU A 35 -27.81 33.65 8.94
N PHE A 36 -26.52 33.96 9.06
CA PHE A 36 -25.87 35.01 8.24
C PHE A 36 -24.89 34.43 7.21
N ASP A 37 -24.26 33.28 7.49
CA ASP A 37 -23.34 32.64 6.54
C ASP A 37 -23.25 31.13 6.77
N SER A 38 -22.97 30.38 5.72
CA SER A 38 -22.72 28.94 5.77
C SER A 38 -21.74 28.53 4.67
N SER A 39 -20.84 27.61 4.99
CA SER A 39 -19.98 27.01 3.96
C SER A 39 -20.70 25.89 3.19
N HIS A 40 -21.76 25.31 3.77
CA HIS A 40 -22.59 24.31 3.09
C HIS A 40 -23.38 24.92 1.93
N THR A 41 -23.92 26.14 2.09
CA THR A 41 -24.65 26.83 1.02
C THR A 41 -23.75 27.19 -0.16
N ARG A 42 -22.46 27.39 0.09
CA ARG A 42 -21.42 27.65 -0.92
C ARG A 42 -20.85 26.38 -1.55
N MET A 43 -21.23 25.19 -1.05
CA MET A 43 -20.73 23.89 -1.50
C MET A 43 -19.19 23.80 -1.51
N ARG A 44 -18.54 24.52 -0.59
CA ARG A 44 -17.07 24.55 -0.47
C ARG A 44 -16.70 24.65 1.01
N THR A 45 -15.63 23.98 1.40
CA THR A 45 -15.07 24.12 2.75
C THR A 45 -14.48 25.51 2.97
N TYR A 46 -14.37 25.90 4.24
CA TYR A 46 -13.53 27.03 4.61
C TYR A 46 -12.15 26.50 4.98
N ASP A 47 -11.15 27.04 4.29
CA ASP A 47 -9.78 26.54 4.31
C ASP A 47 -8.87 27.68 4.80
N THR A 48 -8.16 27.48 5.90
CA THR A 48 -7.33 28.55 6.50
C THR A 48 -6.31 28.02 7.48
N TYR A 49 -5.45 28.91 7.97
CA TYR A 49 -4.53 28.67 9.08
C TYR A 49 -5.13 29.13 10.41
N VAL A 50 -4.95 28.33 11.45
CA VAL A 50 -5.51 28.60 12.79
C VAL A 50 -4.47 29.26 13.70
N GLY A 51 -4.90 30.28 14.45
CA GLY A 51 -4.11 30.88 15.54
C GLY A 51 -3.06 31.88 15.05
N ILE A 52 -3.13 32.32 13.80
CA ILE A 52 -2.22 33.30 13.21
C ILE A 52 -2.89 34.64 12.87
N GLY A 53 -4.15 34.85 13.29
CA GLY A 53 -4.88 36.11 13.13
C GLY A 53 -5.56 36.30 11.77
N TRP A 54 -5.72 35.23 10.99
CA TRP A 54 -6.44 35.25 9.71
C TRP A 54 -7.96 35.13 9.88
N LEU A 55 -8.39 34.62 11.04
CA LEU A 55 -9.78 34.51 11.43
C LEU A 55 -10.14 35.60 12.44
N ILE A 56 -11.44 35.82 12.64
CA ILE A 56 -11.90 36.53 13.84
C ILE A 56 -11.39 35.81 15.10
N ALA A 57 -10.99 36.57 16.12
CA ALA A 57 -10.26 36.04 17.28
C ALA A 57 -11.00 34.90 18.00
N GLY A 58 -12.34 34.92 18.00
CA GLY A 58 -13.16 33.86 18.58
C GLY A 58 -13.07 32.54 17.82
N MET A 59 -12.95 32.58 16.49
CA MET A 59 -12.76 31.36 15.68
C MET A 59 -11.36 30.82 15.80
N ASP A 60 -10.33 31.68 15.80
CA ASP A 60 -8.94 31.27 16.06
C ASP A 60 -8.84 30.53 17.41
N GLN A 61 -9.47 31.06 18.46
CA GLN A 61 -9.50 30.40 19.77
C GLN A 61 -10.38 29.15 19.79
N GLY A 62 -11.50 29.15 19.06
CA GLY A 62 -12.51 28.09 19.11
C GLY A 62 -12.15 26.82 18.34
N LEU A 63 -11.34 26.95 17.28
CA LEU A 63 -10.86 25.84 16.46
C LEU A 63 -9.69 25.08 17.10
N LEU A 64 -8.91 25.74 17.96
CA LEU A 64 -7.78 25.10 18.64
C LEU A 64 -8.24 23.86 19.44
N GLY A 65 -7.40 22.83 19.41
CA GLY A 65 -7.66 21.57 20.12
C GLY A 65 -8.74 20.69 19.49
N MET A 66 -9.25 21.03 18.30
CA MET A 66 -10.25 20.24 17.58
C MET A 66 -9.65 19.01 16.91
N CYS A 67 -10.40 17.91 16.93
CA CYS A 67 -10.05 16.67 16.24
C CYS A 67 -10.78 16.60 14.89
N VAL A 68 -10.18 15.95 13.89
CA VAL A 68 -10.85 15.73 12.60
C VAL A 68 -12.08 14.85 12.79
N GLY A 69 -13.21 15.23 12.19
CA GLY A 69 -14.53 14.63 12.40
C GLY A 69 -15.27 15.11 13.66
N GLU A 70 -14.63 15.93 14.51
CA GLU A 70 -15.30 16.55 15.66
C GLU A 70 -16.36 17.54 15.20
N ARG A 71 -17.44 17.67 15.97
CA ARG A 71 -18.41 18.76 15.82
C ARG A 71 -18.59 19.53 17.13
N ARG A 72 -18.53 20.85 17.03
CA ARG A 72 -18.61 21.75 18.18
C ARG A 72 -19.32 23.05 17.82
N ILE A 73 -19.96 23.63 18.82
CA ILE A 73 -20.51 24.98 18.77
C ILE A 73 -19.51 25.93 19.41
N ILE A 74 -19.17 27.01 18.70
CA ILE A 74 -18.28 28.07 19.13
C ILE A 74 -19.12 29.34 19.27
N THR A 75 -19.34 29.79 20.51
CA THR A 75 -20.06 31.03 20.80
C THR A 75 -19.09 32.11 21.25
N MET A 76 -19.14 33.27 20.59
CA MET A 76 -18.22 34.37 20.86
C MET A 76 -18.95 35.70 21.07
N PRO A 77 -18.52 36.49 22.07
CA PRO A 77 -19.00 37.85 22.25
C PRO A 77 -18.50 38.76 21.12
N PRO A 78 -19.08 39.97 20.96
CA PRO A 78 -18.73 40.87 19.87
C PRO A 78 -17.25 41.25 19.86
N SER A 79 -16.62 41.36 21.04
CA SER A 79 -15.18 41.68 21.18
C SER A 79 -14.24 40.63 20.59
N LEU A 80 -14.73 39.41 20.32
CA LEU A 80 -13.98 38.35 19.65
C LEU A 80 -14.50 38.07 18.23
N GLY A 81 -15.54 38.79 17.79
CA GLY A 81 -16.11 38.77 16.44
C GLY A 81 -15.86 40.09 15.72
N TYR A 82 -16.94 40.81 15.36
CA TYR A 82 -16.89 42.06 14.58
C TYR A 82 -17.06 43.35 15.41
N GLY A 83 -17.06 43.24 16.74
CA GLY A 83 -17.06 44.37 17.65
C GLY A 83 -18.30 45.27 17.57
N GLU A 84 -18.11 46.54 17.89
CA GLU A 84 -19.20 47.53 17.96
C GLU A 84 -19.79 47.87 16.59
N ASN A 85 -19.01 47.71 15.52
CA ASN A 85 -19.39 48.13 14.18
C ASN A 85 -20.16 47.03 13.40
N GLY A 86 -19.97 45.76 13.75
CA GLY A 86 -20.54 44.66 12.97
C GLY A 86 -19.84 44.46 11.63
N ASP A 87 -20.49 43.74 10.71
CA ASP A 87 -19.99 43.50 9.35
C ASP A 87 -21.13 43.50 8.33
N GLY A 88 -21.03 44.41 7.36
CA GLY A 88 -22.02 44.57 6.30
C GLY A 88 -23.45 44.80 6.80
N SER A 89 -24.42 44.23 6.08
CA SER A 89 -25.84 44.24 6.45
C SER A 89 -26.24 43.08 7.36
N ASP A 90 -25.42 42.03 7.39
CA ASP A 90 -25.83 40.72 7.87
C ASP A 90 -25.45 40.52 9.35
N ILE A 91 -24.43 41.23 9.82
CA ILE A 91 -23.95 41.15 11.20
C ILE A 91 -24.07 42.52 11.86
N PRO A 92 -25.06 42.73 12.74
CA PRO A 92 -25.21 43.98 13.48
C PRO A 92 -24.02 44.27 14.41
N GLY A 93 -23.83 45.55 14.72
CA GLY A 93 -22.92 45.98 15.78
C GLY A 93 -23.27 45.35 17.13
N GLN A 94 -22.26 45.00 17.92
CA GLN A 94 -22.45 44.32 19.21
C GLN A 94 -23.16 42.95 19.13
N ALA A 95 -23.20 42.34 17.94
CA ALA A 95 -23.72 40.99 17.78
C ALA A 95 -22.77 39.93 18.36
N SER A 96 -23.33 39.02 19.14
CA SER A 96 -22.66 37.78 19.51
C SER A 96 -22.92 36.71 18.46
N LEU A 97 -21.90 35.94 18.13
CA LEU A 97 -21.94 34.99 17.02
C LEU A 97 -21.88 33.55 17.54
N VAL A 98 -22.55 32.65 16.83
CA VAL A 98 -22.59 31.22 17.09
C VAL A 98 -22.22 30.49 15.81
N PHE A 99 -21.12 29.74 15.86
CA PHE A 99 -20.67 28.88 14.76
C PHE A 99 -20.83 27.41 15.15
N ASP A 100 -21.65 26.67 14.41
CA ASP A 100 -21.66 25.21 14.46
C ASP A 100 -20.66 24.68 13.42
N VAL A 101 -19.62 23.97 13.88
CA VAL A 101 -18.43 23.64 13.08
C VAL A 101 -18.21 22.13 13.06
N VAL A 102 -17.84 21.60 11.88
CA VAL A 102 -17.28 20.26 11.70
C VAL A 102 -15.92 20.34 11.03
N LEU A 103 -14.90 19.77 11.66
CA LEU A 103 -13.54 19.73 11.12
C LEU A 103 -13.41 18.53 10.18
N LEU A 104 -12.90 18.75 8.97
CA LEU A 104 -12.76 17.72 7.94
C LEU A 104 -11.29 17.35 7.70
N ASP A 105 -10.38 18.31 7.86
CA ASP A 105 -8.97 18.07 7.58
C ASP A 105 -8.04 18.96 8.42
N LEU A 106 -6.82 18.49 8.60
CA LEU A 106 -5.78 19.08 9.44
C LEU A 106 -4.38 18.68 8.98
N HIS A 107 -3.56 19.64 8.60
CA HIS A 107 -2.12 19.44 8.39
C HIS A 107 -1.30 20.71 8.66
N ASN A 108 0.01 20.56 8.78
CA ASN A 108 0.97 21.65 8.74
C ASN A 108 1.77 21.56 7.43
N PRO A 109 2.06 22.68 6.75
CA PRO A 109 2.92 22.68 5.56
C PRO A 109 4.34 22.13 5.80
N ARG A 110 4.77 22.02 7.07
CA ARG A 110 6.05 21.45 7.47
C ARG A 110 6.00 19.96 7.79
N ASP A 111 4.82 19.34 7.77
CA ASP A 111 4.68 17.91 8.07
C ASP A 111 5.32 17.07 6.97
N GLY A 112 5.97 15.97 7.35
CA GLY A 112 6.28 14.88 6.42
C GLY A 112 5.12 13.87 6.37
N ILE A 113 5.36 12.72 5.74
CA ILE A 113 4.45 11.58 5.90
C ILE A 113 4.46 11.03 7.32
N ALA A 114 3.33 10.50 7.77
CA ALA A 114 3.25 9.72 9.00
C ALA A 114 2.95 8.25 8.66
N VAL A 115 3.82 7.35 9.11
CA VAL A 115 3.69 5.90 8.88
C VAL A 115 3.38 5.21 10.19
N THR A 116 2.31 4.42 10.20
CA THR A 116 1.91 3.58 11.33
C THR A 116 1.88 2.12 10.88
N ASN A 117 2.78 1.29 11.42
CA ASN A 117 2.79 -0.14 11.11
C ASN A 117 1.65 -0.82 11.88
N GLN A 118 0.75 -1.48 11.15
CA GLN A 118 -0.36 -2.24 11.74
C GLN A 118 0.07 -3.69 12.01
N VAL A 119 0.71 -4.31 11.02
CA VAL A 119 1.19 -5.69 11.07
C VAL A 119 2.55 -5.73 10.42
N VAL A 120 3.58 -6.14 11.16
CA VAL A 120 4.90 -6.45 10.62
C VAL A 120 5.13 -7.96 10.79
N PRO A 121 5.30 -8.71 9.69
CA PRO A 121 5.58 -10.14 9.75
C PRO A 121 6.84 -10.44 10.57
N GLU A 122 6.84 -11.56 11.30
CA GLU A 122 7.97 -11.96 12.16
C GLU A 122 9.26 -12.15 11.35
N SER A 123 9.12 -12.69 10.14
CA SER A 123 10.21 -12.85 9.17
C SER A 123 10.22 -11.67 8.18
N CYS A 124 11.14 -10.73 8.40
CA CYS A 124 11.45 -9.69 7.43
C CYS A 124 12.93 -9.78 7.03
N THR A 125 13.22 -10.72 6.14
CA THR A 125 14.59 -11.02 5.66
C THR A 125 15.14 -9.89 4.78
N ARG A 126 14.26 -9.31 3.95
CA ARG A 126 14.55 -8.18 3.06
C ARG A 126 13.50 -7.09 3.24
N LYS A 127 13.93 -5.84 3.10
CA LYS A 127 13.06 -4.67 3.02
C LYS A 127 13.19 -4.01 1.66
N THR A 128 12.12 -3.35 1.21
CA THR A 128 12.15 -2.57 -0.03
C THR A 128 13.18 -1.45 0.02
N VAL A 129 13.85 -1.26 -1.11
CA VAL A 129 14.72 -0.12 -1.40
C VAL A 129 14.27 0.59 -2.66
N ALA A 130 14.81 1.80 -2.89
CA ALA A 130 14.52 2.53 -4.12
C ALA A 130 14.91 1.71 -5.36
N GLY A 131 14.01 1.64 -6.34
CA GLY A 131 14.16 0.83 -7.55
C GLY A 131 13.55 -0.57 -7.48
N ASP A 132 13.07 -1.02 -6.31
CA ASP A 132 12.30 -2.26 -6.22
C ASP A 132 10.92 -2.08 -6.85
N PHE A 133 10.50 -3.09 -7.61
CA PHE A 133 9.12 -3.25 -8.07
C PHE A 133 8.29 -3.87 -6.96
N VAL A 134 7.22 -3.20 -6.55
CA VAL A 134 6.34 -3.64 -5.46
C VAL A 134 4.92 -3.85 -5.98
N ARG A 135 4.29 -4.94 -5.55
CA ARG A 135 2.86 -5.18 -5.71
C ARG A 135 2.19 -5.10 -4.35
N TYR A 136 1.18 -4.25 -4.25
CA TYR A 136 0.48 -4.06 -2.99
C TYR A 136 -1.00 -3.78 -3.21
N HIS A 137 -1.78 -4.08 -2.17
CA HIS A 137 -3.15 -3.61 -2.08
C HIS A 137 -3.25 -2.35 -1.23
N TYR A 138 -4.23 -1.51 -1.52
CA TYR A 138 -4.52 -0.32 -0.72
C TYR A 138 -6.01 -0.03 -0.59
N ASN A 139 -6.35 0.65 0.50
CA ASN A 139 -7.58 1.42 0.66
C ASN A 139 -7.21 2.88 0.92
N GLY A 140 -7.77 3.80 0.13
CA GLY A 140 -7.55 5.23 0.22
C GLY A 140 -8.76 5.96 0.81
N SER A 141 -8.52 6.78 1.82
CA SER A 141 -9.53 7.63 2.46
C SER A 141 -8.98 9.02 2.77
N LEU A 142 -9.87 10.00 2.91
CA LEU A 142 -9.53 11.31 3.46
C LEU A 142 -9.35 11.20 4.99
N LEU A 143 -8.78 12.22 5.61
CA LEU A 143 -8.51 12.22 7.05
C LEU A 143 -9.77 12.11 7.93
N ASP A 144 -10.94 12.50 7.40
CA ASP A 144 -12.25 12.32 8.05
C ASP A 144 -12.85 10.91 7.89
N GLY A 145 -12.15 10.00 7.20
CA GLY A 145 -12.57 8.63 6.92
C GLY A 145 -13.39 8.48 5.62
N THR A 146 -13.63 9.55 4.87
CA THR A 146 -14.33 9.47 3.58
C THR A 146 -13.49 8.67 2.58
N PHE A 147 -13.98 7.49 2.20
CA PHE A 147 -13.32 6.61 1.25
C PHE A 147 -13.37 7.15 -0.19
N PHE A 148 -12.26 7.09 -0.91
CA PHE A 148 -12.21 7.53 -2.32
C PHE A 148 -11.81 6.43 -3.32
N ASP A 149 -10.95 5.49 -2.96
CA ASP A 149 -10.47 4.45 -3.88
C ASP A 149 -9.90 3.20 -3.18
N SER A 150 -9.90 2.05 -3.87
CA SER A 150 -9.30 0.80 -3.39
C SER A 150 -8.76 -0.03 -4.56
N SER A 151 -7.69 -0.78 -4.32
CA SER A 151 -7.25 -1.80 -5.27
C SER A 151 -8.11 -3.07 -5.21
N TYR A 152 -8.69 -3.39 -4.04
CA TYR A 152 -9.55 -4.56 -3.87
C TYR A 152 -10.83 -4.49 -4.71
N SER A 153 -11.41 -3.30 -4.91
CA SER A 153 -12.60 -3.14 -5.77
C SER A 153 -12.33 -3.43 -7.24
N ARG A 154 -11.05 -3.49 -7.65
CA ARG A 154 -10.62 -3.82 -9.01
C ARG A 154 -10.07 -5.25 -9.11
N ASN A 155 -10.05 -5.99 -8.01
CA ASN A 155 -9.51 -7.34 -7.91
C ASN A 155 -8.10 -7.50 -8.50
N ARG A 156 -7.25 -6.48 -8.33
CA ARG A 156 -5.86 -6.48 -8.78
C ARG A 156 -4.99 -5.63 -7.85
N THR A 157 -3.70 -5.95 -7.79
CA THR A 157 -2.72 -5.14 -7.06
C THR A 157 -2.51 -3.79 -7.74
N TYR A 158 -1.95 -2.86 -6.99
CA TYR A 158 -1.30 -1.70 -7.55
C TYR A 158 0.20 -1.97 -7.61
N ASP A 159 0.78 -1.71 -8.77
CA ASP A 159 2.14 -2.12 -9.10
C ASP A 159 2.96 -0.88 -9.42
N THR A 160 4.12 -0.73 -8.80
CA THR A 160 4.98 0.45 -9.03
C THR A 160 6.44 0.17 -8.68
N TYR A 161 7.32 1.06 -9.11
CA TYR A 161 8.71 1.07 -8.64
C TYR A 161 8.88 2.09 -7.53
N VAL A 162 9.38 1.63 -6.39
CA VAL A 162 9.53 2.46 -5.19
C VAL A 162 10.60 3.53 -5.42
N GLY A 163 10.28 4.80 -5.13
CA GLY A 163 11.23 5.90 -5.14
C GLY A 163 11.69 6.33 -6.54
N GLN A 164 10.86 6.06 -7.56
CA GLN A 164 11.14 6.41 -8.96
C GLN A 164 10.19 7.50 -9.51
N GLY A 165 9.29 8.04 -8.68
CA GLY A 165 8.37 9.12 -9.06
C GLY A 165 7.17 8.65 -9.89
N TYR A 166 6.84 7.36 -9.88
CA TYR A 166 5.67 6.81 -10.59
C TYR A 166 4.36 6.98 -9.81
N VAL A 167 4.45 7.23 -8.50
CA VAL A 167 3.32 7.53 -7.62
C VAL A 167 3.54 8.87 -6.93
N ILE A 168 2.54 9.34 -6.18
CA ILE A 168 2.67 10.57 -5.40
C ILE A 168 3.88 10.48 -4.43
N PRO A 169 4.61 11.59 -4.19
CA PRO A 169 5.85 11.57 -3.41
C PRO A 169 5.72 10.89 -2.04
N GLY A 170 4.62 11.13 -1.34
CA GLY A 170 4.40 10.52 -0.02
C GLY A 170 4.20 9.00 -0.05
N MET A 171 3.69 8.44 -1.15
CA MET A 171 3.62 6.99 -1.32
C MET A 171 5.00 6.41 -1.64
N ASP A 172 5.78 7.08 -2.48
CA ASP A 172 7.17 6.68 -2.76
C ASP A 172 8.00 6.63 -1.47
N GLU A 173 7.87 7.65 -0.61
CA GLU A 173 8.52 7.68 0.70
C GLU A 173 7.97 6.60 1.65
N GLY A 174 6.65 6.40 1.68
CA GLY A 174 6.00 5.49 2.62
C GLY A 174 6.15 4.00 2.28
N LEU A 175 6.47 3.67 1.02
CA LEU A 175 6.74 2.31 0.54
C LEU A 175 8.20 1.88 0.74
N ILE A 176 9.09 2.77 1.18
CA ILE A 176 10.46 2.40 1.54
C ILE A 176 10.47 1.60 2.86
N GLY A 177 11.32 0.58 2.91
CA GLY A 177 11.54 -0.18 4.14
C GLY A 177 10.37 -1.08 4.53
N VAL A 178 9.49 -1.47 3.60
CA VAL A 178 8.40 -2.42 3.85
C VAL A 178 8.89 -3.86 3.76
N CYS A 179 8.22 -4.76 4.49
CA CYS A 179 8.40 -6.20 4.40
C CYS A 179 7.27 -6.84 3.57
N VAL A 180 7.53 -8.00 2.96
CA VAL A 180 6.50 -8.81 2.30
C VAL A 180 5.45 -9.20 3.34
N GLY A 181 4.15 -9.08 3.02
CA GLY A 181 3.04 -9.33 3.95
C GLY A 181 2.76 -8.22 4.96
N GLU A 182 3.54 -7.13 4.96
CA GLU A 182 3.35 -6.02 5.89
C GLU A 182 2.06 -5.26 5.63
N ARG A 183 1.39 -4.84 6.71
CA ARG A 183 0.27 -3.88 6.67
C ARG A 183 0.64 -2.61 7.41
N ARG A 184 0.51 -1.45 6.75
CA ARG A 184 0.79 -0.14 7.35
C ARG A 184 -0.17 0.92 6.84
N THR A 185 -0.42 1.91 7.67
CA THR A 185 -1.15 3.13 7.30
C THR A 185 -0.15 4.23 6.99
N ILE A 186 -0.29 4.89 5.84
CA ILE A 186 0.51 6.04 5.43
C ILE A 186 -0.42 7.25 5.35
N THR A 187 -0.17 8.26 6.18
CA THR A 187 -0.87 9.55 6.14
C THR A 187 0.01 10.57 5.42
N ILE A 188 -0.51 11.16 4.35
CA ILE A 188 0.24 11.98 3.40
C ILE A 188 -0.34 13.40 3.37
N PRO A 189 0.44 14.43 3.73
CA PRO A 189 0.00 15.81 3.61
C PRO A 189 -0.11 16.22 2.13
N PRO A 190 -0.92 17.23 1.80
CA PRO A 190 -1.24 17.57 0.41
C PRO A 190 -0.02 17.91 -0.46
N HIS A 191 1.00 18.54 0.11
CA HIS A 191 2.22 18.89 -0.64
C HIS A 191 3.08 17.67 -1.04
N LEU A 192 2.81 16.49 -0.47
CA LEU A 192 3.38 15.19 -0.88
C LEU A 192 2.33 14.31 -1.61
N ALA A 193 1.15 14.85 -1.92
CA ALA A 193 0.05 14.20 -2.62
C ALA A 193 -0.40 15.02 -3.84
N TYR A 194 -1.65 15.53 -3.86
CA TYR A 194 -2.25 16.26 -4.99
C TYR A 194 -2.32 17.78 -4.79
N GLY A 195 -1.59 18.32 -3.81
CA GLY A 195 -1.42 19.75 -3.60
C GLY A 195 -2.71 20.52 -3.29
N GLU A 196 -2.68 21.82 -3.55
CA GLU A 196 -3.80 22.75 -3.29
C GLU A 196 -4.97 22.56 -4.27
N GLU A 197 -4.72 21.96 -5.44
CA GLU A 197 -5.74 21.75 -6.46
C GLU A 197 -6.55 20.47 -6.24
N GLY A 198 -5.94 19.45 -5.62
CA GLY A 198 -6.56 18.13 -5.48
C GLY A 198 -6.60 17.38 -6.81
N THR A 199 -7.46 16.36 -6.92
CA THR A 199 -7.64 15.63 -8.18
C THR A 199 -9.01 14.98 -8.32
N GLY A 200 -9.56 15.06 -9.54
CA GLY A 200 -10.88 14.54 -9.87
C GLY A 200 -11.99 15.14 -9.00
N SER A 201 -13.08 14.39 -8.83
CA SER A 201 -14.22 14.81 -8.01
C SER A 201 -14.17 14.30 -6.57
N LYS A 202 -13.25 13.36 -6.26
CA LYS A 202 -13.20 12.67 -4.97
C LYS A 202 -12.13 13.21 -4.02
N ILE A 203 -11.05 13.79 -4.56
CA ILE A 203 -9.95 14.30 -3.75
C ILE A 203 -9.95 15.83 -3.85
N PRO A 204 -10.50 16.52 -2.85
CA PRO A 204 -10.50 17.97 -2.83
C PRO A 204 -9.08 18.56 -2.63
N GLY A 205 -8.94 19.85 -2.94
CA GLY A 205 -7.72 20.61 -2.73
C GLY A 205 -7.24 20.61 -1.27
N SER A 206 -5.93 20.63 -1.08
CA SER A 206 -5.26 20.65 0.23
C SER A 206 -5.68 19.50 1.16
N ALA A 207 -6.13 18.38 0.58
CA ALA A 207 -6.57 17.22 1.34
C ALA A 207 -5.39 16.37 1.83
N VAL A 208 -5.47 15.94 3.08
CA VAL A 208 -4.62 14.87 3.62
C VAL A 208 -5.19 13.53 3.21
N LEU A 209 -4.33 12.65 2.70
CA LEU A 209 -4.71 11.31 2.27
C LEU A 209 -4.23 10.27 3.29
N VAL A 210 -5.06 9.27 3.54
CA VAL A 210 -4.75 8.13 4.39
C VAL A 210 -4.86 6.87 3.55
N PHE A 211 -3.74 6.14 3.44
CA PHE A 211 -3.66 4.87 2.72
C PHE A 211 -3.37 3.73 3.68
N ASP A 212 -4.28 2.77 3.75
CA ASP A 212 -4.01 1.47 4.39
C ASP A 212 -3.45 0.52 3.33
N ILE A 213 -2.18 0.16 3.48
CA ILE A 213 -1.40 -0.65 2.55
C ILE A 213 -1.27 -2.08 3.06
N HIS A 214 -1.30 -3.03 2.13
CA HIS A 214 -0.94 -4.43 2.34
C HIS A 214 0.03 -4.88 1.24
N ILE A 215 1.26 -5.20 1.62
CA ILE A 215 2.32 -5.60 0.68
C ILE A 215 2.14 -7.07 0.31
N VAL A 216 2.02 -7.35 -0.99
CA VAL A 216 1.89 -8.71 -1.51
C VAL A 216 3.28 -9.30 -1.74
N ASP A 217 4.11 -8.64 -2.53
CA ASP A 217 5.52 -8.97 -2.73
C ASP A 217 6.27 -7.80 -3.38
N PHE A 218 7.58 -7.97 -3.53
CA PHE A 218 8.43 -7.07 -4.29
C PHE A 218 9.69 -7.79 -4.78
N HIS A 219 10.29 -7.26 -5.84
CA HIS A 219 11.57 -7.73 -6.36
C HIS A 219 12.34 -6.58 -7.01
N ASN A 220 13.63 -6.79 -7.26
CA ASN A 220 14.47 -5.96 -8.09
C ASN A 220 14.78 -6.70 -9.41
N PRO A 221 14.83 -6.04 -10.57
CA PRO A 221 15.29 -6.66 -11.81
C PRO A 221 16.70 -7.26 -11.73
N SER A 222 17.51 -6.83 -10.75
CA SER A 222 18.85 -7.37 -10.51
C SER A 222 18.87 -8.56 -9.56
N ASP A 223 17.73 -8.94 -8.98
CA ASP A 223 17.64 -10.06 -8.03
C ASP A 223 18.00 -11.38 -8.72
N ARG A 224 18.53 -12.31 -7.93
CA ARG A 224 18.80 -13.69 -8.32
C ARG A 224 17.86 -14.61 -7.58
N THR A 225 17.77 -15.86 -8.03
CA THR A 225 17.08 -16.91 -7.29
C THR A 225 17.71 -17.07 -5.91
N GLU A 226 16.91 -16.91 -4.85
CA GLU A 226 17.34 -17.21 -3.49
C GLU A 226 17.13 -18.71 -3.25
N VAL A 227 18.18 -19.40 -2.79
CA VAL A 227 18.16 -20.84 -2.54
C VAL A 227 18.45 -21.09 -1.07
N THR A 228 17.49 -21.66 -0.36
CA THR A 228 17.64 -22.09 1.03
C THR A 228 17.56 -23.60 1.12
N ILE A 229 18.63 -24.27 1.56
CA ILE A 229 18.63 -25.72 1.76
C ILE A 229 17.87 -26.02 3.06
N THR A 230 16.74 -26.71 2.96
CA THR A 230 15.87 -27.04 4.09
C THR A 230 16.16 -28.43 4.65
N LEU A 231 16.64 -29.36 3.81
CA LEU A 231 17.12 -30.68 4.23
C LEU A 231 18.32 -31.05 3.37
N LYS A 232 19.45 -31.37 4.01
CA LYS A 232 20.61 -31.95 3.34
C LYS A 232 20.79 -33.40 3.80
N PRO A 233 20.81 -34.38 2.87
CA PRO A 233 21.08 -35.78 3.19
C PRO A 233 22.49 -35.97 3.75
N ASP A 234 22.66 -36.96 4.63
CA ASP A 234 23.97 -37.31 5.20
C ASP A 234 24.94 -37.84 4.13
N GLU A 235 24.41 -38.57 3.13
CA GLU A 235 25.15 -39.10 1.99
C GLU A 235 24.89 -38.23 0.76
N CYS A 236 25.92 -37.50 0.33
CA CYS A 236 25.89 -36.72 -0.91
C CYS A 236 27.18 -36.95 -1.71
N GLU A 237 27.28 -38.10 -2.35
CA GLU A 237 28.44 -38.43 -3.18
C GLU A 237 28.38 -37.77 -4.56
N LYS A 238 27.17 -37.54 -5.07
CA LYS A 238 26.92 -36.96 -6.37
C LYS A 238 25.96 -35.79 -6.25
N GLN A 239 26.27 -34.74 -6.99
CA GLN A 239 25.44 -33.55 -7.12
C GLN A 239 24.99 -33.41 -8.57
N SER A 240 23.78 -32.90 -8.75
CA SER A 240 23.22 -32.61 -10.07
C SER A 240 24.04 -31.57 -10.80
N LYS A 241 24.30 -31.84 -12.08
CA LYS A 241 25.00 -30.95 -12.99
C LYS A 241 24.26 -30.88 -14.33
N LYS A 242 24.62 -29.87 -15.12
CA LYS A 242 24.08 -29.69 -16.46
C LYS A 242 24.22 -30.96 -17.30
N GLY A 243 23.12 -31.41 -17.89
CA GLY A 243 23.01 -32.61 -18.71
C GLY A 243 22.47 -33.84 -17.98
N ASP A 244 22.37 -33.81 -16.65
CA ASP A 244 21.79 -34.90 -15.88
C ASP A 244 20.27 -34.95 -16.05
N PHE A 245 19.72 -36.16 -16.04
CA PHE A 245 18.28 -36.38 -15.99
C PHE A 245 17.82 -36.45 -14.54
N VAL A 246 17.05 -35.46 -14.11
CA VAL A 246 16.60 -35.31 -12.71
C VAL A 246 15.10 -35.55 -12.60
N LYS A 247 14.70 -36.22 -11.51
CA LYS A 247 13.30 -36.42 -11.12
C LYS A 247 13.09 -35.75 -9.78
N TYR A 248 12.15 -34.82 -9.69
CA TYR A 248 11.93 -34.04 -8.47
C TYR A 248 10.45 -33.82 -8.19
N HIS A 249 10.15 -33.57 -6.92
CA HIS A 249 8.87 -33.04 -6.48
C HIS A 249 8.98 -31.54 -6.24
N TYR A 250 7.91 -30.82 -6.53
CA TYR A 250 7.78 -29.41 -6.16
C TYR A 250 6.38 -29.10 -5.62
N ASN A 251 6.32 -28.10 -4.75
CA ASN A 251 5.14 -27.31 -4.39
C ASN A 251 5.41 -25.85 -4.76
N ALA A 252 4.59 -25.29 -5.65
CA ALA A 252 4.67 -23.91 -6.11
C ALA A 252 3.61 -23.06 -5.41
N SER A 253 4.01 -21.89 -4.93
CA SER A 253 3.11 -20.89 -4.34
C SER A 253 3.57 -19.47 -4.68
N LEU A 254 2.69 -18.49 -4.45
CA LEU A 254 3.06 -17.08 -4.44
C LEU A 254 3.68 -16.71 -3.08
N MET A 255 4.35 -15.57 -3.00
CA MET A 255 4.95 -15.06 -1.75
C MET A 255 3.96 -14.87 -0.59
N ASP A 256 2.66 -14.71 -0.88
CA ASP A 256 1.60 -14.63 0.13
C ASP A 256 1.11 -16.00 0.63
N GLY A 257 1.69 -17.10 0.10
CA GLY A 257 1.34 -18.48 0.41
C GLY A 257 0.20 -19.06 -0.43
N SER A 258 -0.37 -18.30 -1.37
CA SER A 258 -1.39 -18.80 -2.29
C SER A 258 -0.81 -19.97 -3.12
N PRO A 259 -1.41 -21.17 -3.06
CA PRO A 259 -0.92 -22.32 -3.82
C PRO A 259 -1.15 -22.11 -5.31
N VAL A 260 -0.16 -22.49 -6.13
CA VAL A 260 -0.23 -22.41 -7.59
C VAL A 260 -0.35 -23.82 -8.17
N ASP A 261 0.67 -24.67 -7.97
CA ASP A 261 0.65 -26.06 -8.46
C ASP A 261 1.53 -26.97 -7.59
N SER A 262 1.34 -28.28 -7.68
CA SER A 262 2.18 -29.27 -7.01
C SER A 262 2.22 -30.59 -7.77
N THR A 263 3.42 -31.14 -7.90
CA THR A 263 3.63 -32.51 -8.42
C THR A 263 2.87 -33.58 -7.63
N HIS A 264 2.62 -33.36 -6.34
CA HIS A 264 1.90 -34.31 -5.50
C HIS A 264 0.43 -34.44 -5.90
N ASN A 265 -0.17 -33.41 -6.54
CA ASN A 265 -1.52 -33.47 -7.07
C ASN A 265 -1.66 -34.50 -8.19
N TYR A 266 -0.57 -34.79 -8.90
CA TYR A 266 -0.53 -35.72 -10.03
C TYR A 266 0.03 -37.10 -9.66
N GLY A 267 0.55 -37.26 -8.43
CA GLY A 267 1.12 -38.52 -7.95
C GLY A 267 2.38 -38.99 -8.71
N LYS A 268 3.07 -38.09 -9.43
CA LYS A 268 4.28 -38.38 -10.20
C LYS A 268 5.32 -37.27 -10.03
N THR A 269 6.59 -37.59 -10.22
CA THR A 269 7.66 -36.60 -10.26
C THR A 269 7.60 -35.78 -11.55
N TYR A 270 8.15 -34.57 -11.50
CA TYR A 270 8.50 -33.83 -12.71
C TYR A 270 9.92 -34.23 -13.13
N ASN A 271 10.10 -34.52 -14.42
CA ASN A 271 11.33 -35.10 -14.95
C ASN A 271 11.88 -34.21 -16.05
N ILE A 272 13.14 -33.79 -15.92
CA ILE A 272 13.80 -32.90 -16.89
C ILE A 272 15.26 -33.31 -17.11
N VAL A 273 15.84 -32.77 -18.17
CA VAL A 273 17.28 -32.75 -18.40
C VAL A 273 17.79 -31.38 -17.97
N LEU A 274 18.63 -31.34 -16.94
CA LEU A 274 19.10 -30.09 -16.36
C LEU A 274 19.91 -29.27 -17.38
N GLY A 275 19.54 -28.01 -17.58
CA GLY A 275 20.12 -27.08 -18.54
C GLY A 275 19.65 -27.29 -19.99
N ALA A 276 18.58 -28.04 -20.21
CA ALA A 276 17.87 -28.13 -21.50
C ALA A 276 16.75 -27.08 -21.66
N ASN A 277 16.59 -26.16 -20.69
CA ASN A 277 15.57 -25.10 -20.68
C ASN A 277 14.14 -25.66 -20.72
N GLN A 278 13.89 -26.73 -19.96
CA GLN A 278 12.56 -27.35 -19.85
C GLN A 278 11.72 -26.78 -18.69
N VAL A 279 12.35 -25.96 -17.84
CA VAL A 279 11.74 -25.26 -16.71
C VAL A 279 12.22 -23.82 -16.70
N VAL A 280 11.60 -22.99 -15.86
CA VAL A 280 12.00 -21.59 -15.71
C VAL A 280 13.46 -21.47 -15.23
N PRO A 281 14.22 -20.44 -15.66
CA PRO A 281 15.64 -20.30 -15.32
C PRO A 281 15.96 -20.41 -13.83
N GLY A 282 15.14 -19.85 -12.96
CA GLY A 282 15.39 -19.94 -11.52
C GLY A 282 15.21 -21.35 -10.94
N MET A 283 14.39 -22.19 -11.58
CA MET A 283 14.25 -23.60 -11.20
C MET A 283 15.48 -24.40 -11.63
N GLU A 284 16.06 -24.10 -12.81
CA GLU A 284 17.36 -24.67 -13.22
C GLU A 284 18.44 -24.35 -12.19
N ASP A 285 18.53 -23.09 -11.73
CA ASP A 285 19.46 -22.66 -10.68
C ASP A 285 19.22 -23.40 -9.36
N GLY A 286 17.96 -23.55 -8.96
CA GLY A 286 17.56 -24.21 -7.72
C GLY A 286 17.85 -25.72 -7.70
N LEU A 287 17.77 -26.38 -8.86
CA LEU A 287 18.04 -27.81 -9.04
C LEU A 287 19.53 -28.13 -9.21
N MET A 288 20.38 -27.15 -9.52
CA MET A 288 21.82 -27.35 -9.67
C MET A 288 22.49 -27.69 -8.34
N ASP A 289 23.51 -28.55 -8.37
CA ASP A 289 24.30 -28.94 -7.19
C ASP A 289 23.48 -29.61 -6.05
N MET A 290 22.29 -30.15 -6.37
CA MET A 290 21.44 -30.89 -5.42
C MET A 290 21.88 -32.34 -5.27
N CYS A 291 21.78 -32.85 -4.05
CA CYS A 291 21.90 -34.28 -3.74
C CYS A 291 20.52 -34.97 -3.83
N VAL A 292 20.48 -36.25 -4.18
CA VAL A 292 19.24 -37.03 -4.09
C VAL A 292 18.76 -37.10 -2.64
N GLY A 293 17.49 -36.77 -2.41
CA GLY A 293 16.87 -36.60 -1.09
C GLY A 293 16.98 -35.18 -0.51
N GLU A 294 17.71 -34.27 -1.16
CA GLU A 294 17.84 -32.87 -0.72
C GLU A 294 16.54 -32.10 -0.94
N LYS A 295 16.19 -31.25 0.03
CA LYS A 295 15.06 -30.32 -0.06
C LYS A 295 15.54 -28.88 -0.03
N ARG A 296 14.95 -28.05 -0.88
CA ARG A 296 15.25 -26.63 -0.98
C ARG A 296 13.98 -25.80 -1.03
N HIS A 297 14.06 -24.62 -0.45
CA HIS A 297 13.10 -23.54 -0.57
C HIS A 297 13.69 -22.49 -1.50
N LEU A 298 13.01 -22.21 -2.61
CA LEU A 298 13.44 -21.27 -3.65
C LEU A 298 12.52 -20.06 -3.66
N VAL A 299 13.10 -18.87 -3.75
CA VAL A 299 12.38 -17.63 -4.06
C VAL A 299 12.90 -17.11 -5.40
N ILE A 300 12.04 -17.13 -6.41
CA ILE A 300 12.40 -16.86 -7.80
C ILE A 300 11.73 -15.54 -8.25
N PRO A 301 12.51 -14.49 -8.58
CA PRO A 301 11.95 -13.25 -9.11
C PRO A 301 11.38 -13.46 -10.52
N PRO A 302 10.44 -12.62 -10.96
CA PRO A 302 9.68 -12.86 -12.19
C PRO A 302 10.55 -12.97 -13.46
N HIS A 303 11.64 -12.23 -13.58
CA HIS A 303 12.54 -12.33 -14.74
C HIS A 303 13.29 -13.67 -14.85
N LEU A 304 13.26 -14.49 -13.80
CA LEU A 304 13.75 -15.87 -13.77
C LEU A 304 12.61 -16.90 -13.66
N ALA A 305 11.36 -16.44 -13.69
CA ALA A 305 10.13 -17.23 -13.65
C ALA A 305 9.21 -16.89 -14.86
N TYR A 306 7.97 -16.46 -14.60
CA TYR A 306 6.94 -16.22 -15.63
C TYR A 306 6.89 -14.77 -16.16
N GLY A 307 7.85 -13.94 -15.77
CA GLY A 307 8.02 -12.57 -16.27
C GLY A 307 6.86 -11.61 -15.96
N GLU A 308 6.83 -10.49 -16.67
CA GLU A 308 5.80 -9.45 -16.52
C GLU A 308 4.40 -9.91 -16.97
N ARG A 309 4.33 -10.93 -17.84
CA ARG A 309 3.05 -11.44 -18.35
C ARG A 309 2.38 -12.39 -17.37
N GLY A 310 3.16 -13.16 -16.60
CA GLY A 310 2.63 -14.24 -15.78
C GLY A 310 2.00 -15.34 -16.64
N VAL A 311 1.11 -16.11 -16.01
CA VAL A 311 0.28 -17.16 -16.63
C VAL A 311 -1.18 -16.83 -16.35
N LEU A 312 -2.00 -16.79 -17.40
CA LEU A 312 -3.41 -16.41 -17.30
C LEU A 312 -4.14 -17.28 -16.28
N ASP A 313 -4.87 -16.64 -15.36
CA ASP A 313 -5.67 -17.26 -14.29
C ASP A 313 -4.89 -18.07 -13.24
N GLU A 314 -3.55 -18.08 -13.30
CA GLU A 314 -2.71 -18.89 -12.40
C GLU A 314 -1.61 -18.08 -11.71
N VAL A 315 -0.79 -17.39 -12.51
CA VAL A 315 0.36 -16.62 -12.00
C VAL A 315 0.20 -15.17 -12.42
N PRO A 316 -0.02 -14.24 -11.48
CA PRO A 316 -0.12 -12.84 -11.86
C PRO A 316 1.20 -12.32 -12.42
N GLY A 317 1.13 -11.36 -13.35
CA GLY A 317 2.31 -10.71 -13.92
C GLY A 317 3.26 -10.16 -12.86
N SER A 318 4.56 -10.27 -13.12
CA SER A 318 5.63 -9.80 -12.23
C SER A 318 5.60 -10.43 -10.82
N ALA A 319 4.99 -11.61 -10.67
CA ALA A 319 4.97 -12.33 -9.40
C ALA A 319 6.33 -12.90 -9.03
N VAL A 320 6.67 -12.79 -7.74
CA VAL A 320 7.73 -13.59 -7.14
C VAL A 320 7.15 -14.97 -6.81
N MET A 321 7.80 -16.01 -7.32
CA MET A 321 7.38 -17.40 -7.13
C MET A 321 8.16 -18.05 -6.01
N VAL A 322 7.48 -18.89 -5.23
CA VAL A 322 8.07 -19.70 -4.16
C VAL A 322 7.95 -21.16 -4.52
N PHE A 323 9.05 -21.91 -4.45
CA PHE A 323 9.07 -23.35 -4.69
C PHE A 323 9.73 -24.10 -3.54
N ASP A 324 9.01 -25.04 -2.95
CA ASP A 324 9.62 -26.09 -2.13
C ASP A 324 9.87 -27.31 -3.01
N ILE A 325 11.13 -27.67 -3.21
CA ILE A 325 11.54 -28.76 -4.08
C ILE A 325 12.24 -29.89 -3.31
N GLU A 326 12.10 -31.11 -3.80
CA GLU A 326 12.77 -32.32 -3.33
C GLU A 326 13.33 -33.08 -4.52
N LEU A 327 14.67 -33.25 -4.58
CA LEU A 327 15.27 -34.08 -5.62
C LEU A 327 15.08 -35.56 -5.24
N VAL A 328 14.33 -36.30 -6.05
CA VAL A 328 13.96 -37.70 -5.74
C VAL A 328 14.96 -38.69 -6.34
N ASP A 329 15.42 -38.42 -7.55
CA ASP A 329 16.32 -39.31 -8.29
C ASP A 329 17.09 -38.53 -9.36
N MET A 330 18.24 -39.06 -9.75
CA MET A 330 19.13 -38.46 -10.73
C MET A 330 19.93 -39.52 -11.49
N GLU A 331 19.94 -39.40 -12.81
CA GLU A 331 20.74 -40.21 -13.72
C GLU A 331 21.73 -39.31 -14.48
N GLU A 332 23.00 -39.73 -14.54
CA GLU A 332 24.02 -38.96 -15.26
C GLU A 332 23.80 -39.08 -16.78
N GLY A 333 23.57 -37.95 -17.44
CA GLY A 333 23.19 -37.92 -18.86
C GLY A 333 21.74 -38.34 -19.13
N LEU A 334 21.45 -38.63 -20.40
CA LEU A 334 20.14 -39.13 -20.81
C LEU A 334 20.02 -40.64 -20.52
N PRO A 335 18.91 -41.11 -19.93
CA PRO A 335 18.69 -42.53 -19.70
C PRO A 335 18.74 -43.33 -21.01
N GLU A 336 19.23 -44.57 -20.96
CA GLU A 336 19.17 -45.48 -22.11
C GLU A 336 17.71 -45.70 -22.54
N GLY A 337 17.35 -45.22 -23.75
CA GLY A 337 15.99 -45.30 -24.30
C GLY A 337 15.21 -43.98 -24.32
N TYR A 338 15.74 -42.90 -23.71
CA TYR A 338 15.18 -41.53 -23.80
C TYR A 338 15.54 -40.84 -25.13
N MET A 339 15.29 -41.52 -26.25
CA MET A 339 15.51 -41.02 -27.60
C MET A 339 14.18 -41.10 -28.37
N PHE A 340 13.40 -40.03 -28.38
CA PHE A 340 12.29 -39.90 -29.33
C PHE A 340 12.36 -38.62 -30.15
N ILE A 341 12.14 -38.89 -31.43
CA ILE A 341 12.05 -38.02 -32.60
C ILE A 341 10.88 -37.03 -32.41
N TRP A 342 11.14 -35.76 -32.68
CA TRP A 342 10.11 -34.72 -32.79
C TRP A 342 9.03 -35.16 -33.77
N LYS A 343 7.79 -35.34 -33.28
CA LYS A 343 6.60 -35.17 -34.11
C LYS A 343 5.89 -33.94 -33.58
N ASP A 344 5.75 -32.96 -34.46
CA ASP A 344 5.07 -31.71 -34.24
C ASP A 344 3.69 -31.91 -33.61
N GLU A 345 3.49 -31.25 -32.46
CA GLU A 345 2.26 -30.73 -31.84
C GLU A 345 2.40 -30.82 -30.31
N VAL A 346 2.96 -29.77 -29.71
CA VAL A 346 2.92 -29.57 -28.27
C VAL A 346 1.71 -28.68 -27.99
N THR A 347 0.70 -29.24 -27.34
CA THR A 347 -0.40 -28.46 -26.73
C THR A 347 0.15 -27.65 -25.55
N PRO A 348 -0.39 -26.45 -25.27
CA PRO A 348 0.12 -25.58 -24.23
C PRO A 348 -0.36 -26.08 -22.85
N ASP A 349 0.55 -26.73 -22.11
CA ASP A 349 0.45 -26.92 -20.65
C ASP A 349 1.45 -25.97 -19.99
N LEU A 350 1.23 -25.63 -18.70
CA LEU A 350 1.91 -24.64 -17.81
C LEU A 350 3.42 -24.34 -17.98
N PHE A 351 4.14 -25.12 -18.76
CA PHE A 351 5.56 -24.99 -19.05
C PHE A 351 5.85 -24.68 -20.54
N SER A 352 4.87 -24.17 -21.29
CA SER A 352 5.07 -23.54 -22.61
C SER A 352 4.97 -22.02 -22.56
#